data_AF-A0A9E5AW89-F1
#
_entry.id   AF-A0A9E5AW89-F1
#
_cell.length_a   1.000
_cell.length_b   1.000
_cell.length_c   1.000
_cell.angle_alpha   90.00
_cell.angle_beta   90.00
_cell.angle_gamma   90.00
#
_symmetry.space_group_name_H-M   'P 1'
#
loop_
_entity.id
_entity.type
_entity.pdbx_description
1 polymer ?
#
loop_
_entity_poly.entity_id
_entity_poly.type
_entity_poly.pdbx_seq_one_letter_code
_entity_poly.pdbx_strand_id
1 'polypeptide(L)'
;MINIGIKELLEAGVHFGHQTRRWNPKMKQFIFEARNGIHVIDLSKTATQLQVACDFLAATVAKGGNVLFVGTKKQAQQAVKEAAEACGQLYITERWLGGTLTNLKTVKNSLKRLESIEKMEADGSINH
;
A
#
# COMPACT_ATOMS: atom_id res chain seq x y z
N MET A 1 -20.13 0.74 9.14
CA MET A 1 -19.53 2.08 9.27
C MET A 1 -18.20 1.93 9.97
N ILE A 2 -17.12 2.48 9.42
CA ILE A 2 -15.81 2.48 10.08
C ILE A 2 -15.91 3.45 11.25
N ASN A 3 -15.66 2.97 12.46
CA ASN A 3 -15.67 3.79 13.66
C ASN A 3 -14.26 3.86 14.26
N ILE A 4 -13.26 4.19 13.42
CA ILE A 4 -11.93 4.52 13.91
C ILE A 4 -12.01 5.95 14.43
N GLY A 5 -12.00 6.09 15.76
CA GLY A 5 -12.06 7.39 16.40
C GLY A 5 -10.75 8.17 16.21
N ILE A 6 -10.83 9.51 16.22
CA ILE A 6 -9.63 10.38 16.23
C ILE A 6 -8.68 10.00 17.37
N LYS A 7 -9.24 9.54 18.51
CA LYS A 7 -8.48 9.04 19.66
C LYS A 7 -7.59 7.85 19.30
N GLU A 8 -8.11 6.87 18.57
CA GLU A 8 -7.36 5.68 18.16
C GLU A 8 -6.23 6.05 17.18
N LEU A 9 -6.49 6.96 16.23
CA LEU A 9 -5.46 7.50 15.34
C LEU A 9 -4.36 8.25 16.10
N LEU A 10 -4.75 8.97 17.16
CA LEU A 10 -3.81 9.68 18.02
C LEU A 10 -2.92 8.70 18.78
N GLU A 11 -3.51 7.67 19.40
CA GLU A 11 -2.81 6.61 20.16
C GLU A 11 -1.89 5.78 19.26
N ALA A 12 -2.30 5.51 18.02
CA ALA A 12 -1.48 4.83 17.01
C ALA A 12 -0.31 5.69 16.48
N GLY A 13 -0.26 6.98 16.84
CA GLY A 13 0.83 7.87 16.44
C GLY A 13 0.82 8.27 14.97
N VAL A 14 -0.29 8.09 14.23
CA VAL A 14 -0.34 8.36 12.78
C VAL A 14 -0.33 9.86 12.44
N HIS A 15 -0.46 10.72 13.43
CA HIS A 15 -0.39 12.18 13.30
C HIS A 15 1.04 12.69 13.12
N PHE A 16 2.06 11.88 13.39
CA PHE A 16 3.46 12.28 13.22
C PHE A 16 3.87 12.27 11.74
N GLY A 17 4.20 13.45 11.22
CA GLY A 17 4.77 13.63 9.90
C GLY A 17 6.30 13.59 9.90
N HIS A 18 6.89 14.19 8.85
CA HIS A 18 8.33 14.34 8.72
C HIS A 18 8.84 15.67 9.31
N GLN A 19 10.17 15.82 9.35
CA GLN A 19 10.84 17.06 9.71
C GLN A 19 10.43 18.21 8.77
N THR A 20 10.35 19.44 9.30
CA THR A 20 9.92 20.63 8.55
C THR A 20 10.76 20.92 7.29
N ARG A 21 12.02 20.50 7.26
CA ARG A 21 12.88 20.63 6.06
C ARG A 21 12.54 19.64 4.94
N ARG A 22 11.84 18.54 5.23
CA ARG A 22 11.50 17.46 4.28
C ARG A 22 9.99 17.41 4.03
N TRP A 23 9.41 18.55 3.67
CA TRP A 23 7.98 18.68 3.42
C TRP A 23 7.68 19.09 1.97
N ASN A 24 6.49 18.76 1.51
CA ASN A 24 5.98 19.22 0.22
C ASN A 24 4.98 20.36 0.46
N PRO A 25 5.14 21.55 -0.16
CA PRO A 25 4.22 22.68 0.04
C PRO A 25 2.74 22.37 -0.22
N LYS A 26 2.44 21.41 -1.11
CA LYS A 26 1.06 20.96 -1.39
C LYS A 26 0.40 20.28 -0.19
N MET A 27 1.18 19.84 0.81
CA MET A 27 0.68 19.24 2.04
C MET A 27 0.21 20.27 3.08
N LYS A 28 0.38 21.58 2.84
CA LYS A 28 0.03 22.64 3.80
C LYS A 28 -1.41 22.50 4.33
N GLN A 29 -2.36 22.15 3.48
CA GLN A 29 -3.76 21.99 3.89
C GLN A 29 -4.02 20.77 4.79
N PHE A 30 -3.12 19.79 4.85
CA PHE A 30 -3.24 18.58 5.67
C PHE A 30 -2.37 18.63 6.94
N ILE A 31 -1.55 19.67 7.08
CA ILE A 31 -0.71 19.90 8.25
C ILE A 31 -1.49 20.77 9.23
N PHE A 32 -1.67 20.27 10.45
CA PHE A 32 -2.30 21.00 11.54
C PHE A 32 -1.34 22.07 12.09
N GLU A 33 -0.13 21.65 12.46
CA GLU A 33 0.92 22.54 12.97
C GLU A 33 2.31 21.90 12.83
N ALA A 34 3.36 22.59 13.29
CA ALA A 34 4.69 22.02 13.45
C ALA A 34 5.15 22.20 14.90
N ARG A 35 5.50 21.10 15.58
CA ARG A 35 6.02 21.11 16.96
C ARG A 35 7.40 20.46 16.98
N ASN A 36 8.36 21.09 17.64
CA ASN A 36 9.74 20.58 17.76
C ASN A 36 10.38 20.19 16.41
N GLY A 37 10.07 20.94 15.35
CA GLY A 37 10.59 20.69 14.00
C GLY A 37 9.97 19.50 13.27
N ILE A 38 8.88 18.91 13.78
CA ILE A 38 8.11 17.82 13.13
C ILE A 38 6.71 18.35 12.77
N HIS A 39 6.26 18.05 11.54
CA HIS A 39 4.88 18.34 11.14
C HIS A 39 3.89 17.40 11.81
N VAL A 40 2.78 17.96 12.31
CA VAL A 40 1.64 17.22 12.82
C VAL A 40 0.54 17.24 11.77
N ILE A 41 0.04 16.06 11.40
CA ILE A 41 -1.02 15.87 10.41
C ILE A 41 -2.39 16.07 11.08
N ASP A 42 -3.30 16.75 10.39
CA ASP A 42 -4.66 16.99 10.86
C ASP A 42 -5.49 15.69 10.81
N LEU A 43 -5.73 15.10 11.97
CA LEU A 43 -6.49 13.86 12.11
C LEU A 43 -7.98 14.00 11.75
N SER A 44 -8.57 15.20 11.88
CA SER A 44 -9.97 15.43 11.49
C SER A 44 -10.13 15.29 9.97
N LYS A 45 -9.14 15.83 9.23
CA LYS A 45 -9.07 15.67 7.76
C LYS A 45 -8.74 14.24 7.37
N THR A 46 -7.86 13.56 8.11
CA THR A 46 -7.56 12.15 7.88
C THR A 46 -8.80 11.28 8.05
N ALA A 47 -9.57 11.47 9.13
CA ALA A 47 -10.80 10.71 9.37
C ALA A 47 -11.83 10.88 8.24
N THR A 48 -12.02 12.13 7.78
CA THR A 48 -12.93 12.42 6.66
C THR A 48 -12.46 11.77 5.36
N GLN A 49 -11.17 11.87 5.03
CA GLN A 49 -10.62 11.28 3.80
C GLN A 49 -10.57 9.74 3.86
N LEU A 50 -10.38 9.16 5.05
CA LEU A 50 -10.41 7.72 5.25
C LEU A 50 -11.78 7.16 4.91
N GLN A 51 -12.85 7.83 5.35
CA GLN A 51 -14.22 7.43 5.00
C GLN A 51 -14.44 7.44 3.48
N VAL A 52 -14.04 8.53 2.79
CA VAL A 52 -14.13 8.64 1.33
C VAL A 52 -13.34 7.53 0.62
N ALA A 53 -12.13 7.23 1.09
CA ALA A 53 -11.29 6.19 0.51
C ALA A 53 -11.93 4.79 0.68
N CYS A 54 -12.50 4.51 1.84
CA CYS A 54 -13.17 3.24 2.11
C CYS A 54 -14.44 3.08 1.27
N ASP A 55 -15.23 4.14 1.09
CA ASP A 55 -16.41 4.12 0.22
C ASP A 55 -16.03 3.87 -1.25
N PHE A 56 -14.93 4.50 -1.72
CA PHE A 56 -14.39 4.26 -3.06
C PHE A 56 -13.92 2.80 -3.24
N LEU A 57 -13.20 2.25 -2.27
CA LEU A 57 -12.72 0.86 -2.33
C LEU A 57 -13.88 -0.13 -2.30
N ALA A 58 -14.87 0.09 -1.43
CA ALA A 58 -16.07 -0.73 -1.38
C ALA A 58 -16.82 -0.73 -2.72
N ALA A 59 -17.00 0.45 -3.33
CA ALA A 59 -17.64 0.56 -4.63
C ALA A 59 -16.83 -0.09 -5.76
N THR A 60 -15.49 -0.05 -5.69
CA THR A 60 -14.60 -0.67 -6.67
C THR A 60 -14.70 -2.20 -6.61
N VAL A 61 -14.59 -2.77 -5.42
CA VAL A 61 -14.67 -4.23 -5.21
C VAL A 61 -16.09 -4.75 -5.51
N ALA A 62 -17.13 -4.00 -5.16
CA ALA A 62 -18.52 -4.36 -5.49
C ALA A 62 -18.78 -4.49 -7.01
N LYS A 63 -17.98 -3.79 -7.84
CA LYS A 63 -18.03 -3.89 -9.31
C LYS A 63 -17.13 -5.01 -9.87
N GLY A 64 -16.52 -5.84 -9.02
CA GLY A 64 -15.56 -6.86 -9.43
C GLY A 64 -14.17 -6.30 -9.76
N GLY A 65 -13.86 -5.08 -9.33
CA GLY A 65 -12.53 -4.50 -9.48
C GLY A 65 -11.52 -5.10 -8.50
N ASN A 66 -10.27 -5.19 -8.92
CA ASN A 66 -9.16 -5.65 -8.08
C ASN A 66 -8.40 -4.46 -7.48
N VAL A 67 -7.93 -4.61 -6.25
CA VAL A 67 -7.11 -3.63 -5.53
C VAL A 67 -5.69 -4.17 -5.38
N LEU A 68 -4.70 -3.40 -5.83
CA LEU A 68 -3.29 -3.75 -5.68
C LEU A 68 -2.70 -3.04 -4.46
N PHE A 69 -2.26 -3.82 -3.49
CA PHE A 69 -1.57 -3.35 -2.29
C PHE A 69 -0.07 -3.18 -2.57
N VAL A 70 0.52 -2.03 -2.22
CA VAL A 70 1.95 -1.76 -2.49
C VAL A 70 2.61 -1.19 -1.26
N GLY A 71 3.65 -1.87 -0.77
CA GLY A 71 4.33 -1.50 0.47
C GLY A 71 5.76 -2.00 0.52
N THR A 72 6.71 -1.19 0.00
CA THR A 72 8.12 -1.59 -0.16
C THR A 72 9.03 -1.23 1.01
N LYS A 73 8.54 -0.42 1.95
CA LYS A 73 9.31 -0.07 3.16
C LYS A 73 9.32 -1.27 4.10
N LYS A 74 10.49 -1.59 4.68
CA LYS A 74 10.64 -2.71 5.63
C LYS A 74 9.59 -2.72 6.74
N GLN A 75 9.22 -1.55 7.27
CA GLN A 75 8.20 -1.41 8.33
C GLN A 75 6.77 -1.68 7.85
N ALA A 76 6.51 -1.60 6.54
CA ALA A 76 5.19 -1.76 5.94
C ALA A 76 5.02 -3.12 5.25
N GLN A 77 6.10 -3.82 4.88
CA GLN A 77 6.04 -5.07 4.12
C GLN A 77 5.10 -6.09 4.76
N GLN A 78 5.33 -6.42 6.04
CA GLN A 78 4.53 -7.44 6.73
C GLN A 78 3.05 -7.04 6.82
N ALA A 79 2.76 -5.82 7.30
CA ALA A 79 1.39 -5.34 7.46
C ALA A 79 0.61 -5.29 6.13
N VAL A 80 1.27 -4.89 5.04
CA VAL A 80 0.65 -4.82 3.71
C VAL A 80 0.37 -6.20 3.15
N LYS A 81 1.30 -7.16 3.32
CA LYS A 81 1.12 -8.55 2.91
C LYS A 81 -0.05 -9.19 3.66
N GLU A 82 -0.04 -9.13 4.98
CA GLU A 82 -1.09 -9.72 5.83
C GLU A 82 -2.47 -9.16 5.50
N ALA A 83 -2.58 -7.84 5.33
CA ALA A 83 -3.85 -7.20 4.97
C ALA A 83 -4.36 -7.63 3.59
N ALA A 84 -3.47 -7.72 2.61
CA ALA A 84 -3.83 -8.15 1.25
C ALA A 84 -4.26 -9.62 1.21
N GLU A 85 -3.53 -10.50 1.89
CA GLU A 85 -3.86 -11.93 1.99
C GLU A 85 -5.20 -12.14 2.73
N ALA A 86 -5.45 -11.41 3.81
CA ALA A 86 -6.70 -11.48 4.56
C ALA A 86 -7.93 -11.08 3.73
N CYS A 87 -7.76 -10.18 2.75
CA CYS A 87 -8.84 -9.77 1.85
C CYS A 87 -8.79 -10.43 0.45
N GLY A 88 -7.87 -11.38 0.23
CA GLY A 88 -7.71 -12.09 -1.04
C GLY A 88 -7.31 -11.17 -2.22
N GLN A 89 -6.65 -10.05 -1.95
CA GLN A 89 -6.21 -9.07 -2.94
C GLN A 89 -4.73 -9.24 -3.31
N LEU A 90 -4.33 -8.64 -4.43
CA LEU A 90 -2.96 -8.71 -4.93
C LEU A 90 -2.05 -7.74 -4.16
N TYR A 91 -0.78 -8.10 -3.97
CA TYR A 91 0.19 -7.23 -3.30
C TYR A 91 1.60 -7.25 -3.91
N ILE A 92 2.35 -6.17 -3.67
CA ILE A 92 3.78 -6.04 -3.93
C ILE A 92 4.44 -5.42 -2.71
N THR A 93 5.19 -6.24 -1.97
CA THR A 93 5.97 -5.82 -0.80
C THR A 93 7.46 -5.70 -1.09
N GLU A 94 7.93 -6.37 -2.13
CA GLU A 94 9.30 -6.26 -2.59
C GLU A 94 9.48 -5.06 -3.53
N ARG A 95 10.65 -4.97 -4.16
CA ARG A 95 10.97 -3.90 -5.10
C ARG A 95 9.90 -3.80 -6.21
N TRP A 96 9.34 -2.60 -6.35
CA TRP A 96 8.51 -2.27 -7.52
C TRP A 96 9.36 -2.22 -8.78
N LEU A 97 9.08 -3.11 -9.73
CA LEU A 97 9.74 -3.12 -11.03
C LEU A 97 9.16 -2.02 -11.94
N GLY A 98 10.04 -1.26 -12.58
CA GLY A 98 9.60 -0.28 -13.58
C GLY A 98 8.81 -0.98 -14.68
N GLY A 99 7.61 -0.49 -14.99
CA GLY A 99 6.75 -1.08 -16.00
C GLY A 99 5.78 -2.16 -15.52
N THR A 100 5.66 -2.45 -14.22
CA THR A 100 4.71 -3.44 -13.70
C THR A 100 3.28 -3.24 -14.21
N LEU A 101 2.79 -1.99 -14.24
CA LEU A 101 1.44 -1.67 -14.73
C LEU A 101 1.39 -1.28 -16.20
N THR A 102 2.47 -0.73 -16.75
CA THR A 102 2.49 -0.14 -18.10
C THR A 102 3.06 -1.07 -19.18
N ASN A 103 3.89 -2.05 -18.80
CA ASN A 103 4.49 -3.03 -19.70
C ASN A 103 4.12 -4.46 -19.29
N LEU A 104 2.82 -4.75 -19.34
CA LEU A 104 2.29 -6.06 -18.98
C LEU A 104 2.80 -7.19 -19.88
N LYS A 105 3.15 -6.90 -21.14
CA LYS A 105 3.68 -7.91 -22.08
C LYS A 105 4.98 -8.50 -21.56
N THR A 106 5.94 -7.67 -21.13
CA THR A 106 7.20 -8.15 -20.58
C THR A 106 7.00 -8.85 -19.24
N VAL A 107 6.15 -8.31 -18.36
CA VAL A 107 5.85 -8.93 -17.06
C VAL A 107 5.26 -10.34 -17.24
N LYS A 108 4.32 -10.51 -18.18
CA LYS A 108 3.74 -11.81 -18.53
C LYS A 108 4.78 -12.82 -19.02
N ASN A 109 5.80 -12.37 -19.76
CA ASN A 109 6.88 -13.26 -20.19
C ASN A 109 7.73 -13.72 -19.01
N SER A 110 8.01 -12.84 -18.04
CA SER A 110 8.70 -13.21 -16.80
C SER A 110 7.89 -14.19 -15.96
N LEU A 111 6.57 -14.00 -15.85
CA LEU A 111 5.67 -14.93 -15.16
C LEU A 111 5.64 -16.31 -15.83
N LYS A 112 5.50 -16.37 -17.16
CA LYS A 112 5.56 -17.65 -17.90
C LYS A 112 6.90 -18.37 -17.71
N ARG A 113 8.00 -17.61 -17.62
CA ARG A 113 9.31 -18.18 -17.33
C ARG A 113 9.37 -18.76 -15.93
N LEU A 114 8.79 -18.09 -14.94
CA LEU A 114 8.69 -18.60 -13.57
C LEU A 114 7.88 -19.90 -13.52
N GLU A 115 6.68 -19.92 -14.11
CA GLU A 115 5.83 -21.13 -14.19
C GLU A 115 6.57 -22.30 -14.86
N SER A 116 7.35 -22.01 -15.91
CA SER A 116 8.17 -23.02 -16.58
C SER A 116 9.27 -23.58 -15.67
N ILE A 117 9.90 -22.74 -14.85
CA ILE A 117 10.94 -23.14 -13.90
C ILE A 117 10.34 -23.99 -12.79
N GLU A 118 9.23 -23.55 -12.20
CA GLU A 118 8.50 -24.30 -11.16
C GLU A 118 8.05 -25.67 -11.66
N LYS A 119 7.63 -25.76 -12.94
CA LYS A 119 7.29 -27.05 -13.57
C LYS A 119 8.50 -27.96 -13.73
N MET A 120 9.63 -27.41 -14.23
CA MET A 120 10.88 -28.17 -14.40
C MET A 120 11.46 -28.65 -13.06
N GLU A 121 11.23 -27.89 -11.99
CA GLU A 121 11.60 -28.30 -10.63
C GLU A 121 10.70 -29.44 -10.13
N ALA A 122 9.38 -29.34 -10.35
CA ALA A 122 8.41 -30.35 -9.94
C ALA A 122 8.55 -31.69 -10.69
N ASP A 123 8.93 -31.66 -11.98
CA ASP A 123 9.14 -32.86 -12.79
C ASP A 123 10.59 -33.42 -12.72
N GLY A 124 11.49 -32.73 -12.02
CA GLY A 124 12.87 -33.15 -11.79
C GLY A 124 13.83 -32.90 -12.97
N SER A 125 13.36 -32.31 -14.06
CA SER A 125 14.16 -32.00 -15.26
C SER A 125 15.19 -30.88 -15.04
N ILE A 126 15.06 -30.09 -13.97
CA ILE A 126 15.94 -28.94 -13.69
C ILE A 126 17.39 -29.32 -13.35
N ASN A 127 17.62 -30.53 -12.84
CA ASN A 127 18.91 -31.01 -12.35
C ASN A 127 19.66 -31.91 -13.34
N HIS A 128 19.15 -32.04 -14.56
CA HIS A 128 19.72 -32.90 -15.60
C HIS A 128 20.32 -32.11 -16.75
#